data_AF-A0A519Y258-F1
#
_entry.id   AF-A0A519Y258-F1
#
_cell.length_a   1.000
_cell.length_b   1.000
_cell.length_c   1.000
_cell.angle_alpha   90.00
_cell.angle_beta   90.00
_cell.angle_gamma   90.00
#
_symmetry.space_group_name_H-M   'P 1'
#
loop_
_entity.id
_entity.type
_entity.pdbx_description
1 polymer ?
#
loop_
_entity_poly.entity_id
_entity_poly.type
_entity_poly.pdbx_seq_one_letter_code
_entity_poly.pdbx_strand_id
1 'polypeptide(L)'
;MKKVIYLLLLLTGLNVGCKKASTDGGVVPPPNGQAADLPAGAKDGVAFINNGTSAIVTLYAPGKTSVSLIGEFNNWSPTASVMKKTTDGNTWWIQVDNLNPGTEYAYQFLVDGSLKVADPYCEKVLDPANDNYISASTYPNLKAYPTGKTTGIVSTMIANQPAYTWKNANFIRPDRNNLVIYELLIRDFTTEHTYASTLTKLDYLVNMGVNAIELMPVNEFEGNLSWGYNPSFYFAPDKYYGSKTALQNFIDECHGKGIAVIMDLVLNHSFGQSPMVQLYFDGSKPAANSPWFNVDAKHPYNVGYDFNHESAATKYFAKNVMKFWMQQYKVDGFRFDLSKGFTQKVSTDDATMSAYDAGRIAIWKDYNAYIKSIDPNFFVILEHFADA
;
A
#
# COMPACT_ATOMS: atom_id res chain seq x y z
N MET A 1 -68.51 -25.81 9.85
CA MET A 1 -68.00 -25.48 8.50
C MET A 1 -68.82 -24.34 7.91
N LYS A 2 -68.28 -23.11 7.88
CA LYS A 2 -68.86 -21.98 7.13
C LYS A 2 -67.73 -21.20 6.49
N LYS A 3 -67.78 -21.10 5.16
CA LYS A 3 -66.80 -20.48 4.26
C LYS A 3 -66.89 -18.96 4.37
N VAL A 4 -65.73 -18.30 4.46
CA VAL A 4 -65.57 -16.85 4.35
C VAL A 4 -65.21 -16.54 2.89
N ILE A 5 -65.98 -15.64 2.26
CA ILE A 5 -65.75 -15.11 0.91
C ILE A 5 -65.03 -13.76 1.09
N TYR A 6 -63.87 -13.59 0.47
CA TYR A 6 -63.17 -12.30 0.39
C TYR A 6 -63.50 -11.61 -0.94
N LEU A 7 -63.92 -10.35 -0.84
CA LEU A 7 -64.27 -9.47 -1.94
C LEU A 7 -63.00 -8.73 -2.41
N LEU A 8 -62.61 -8.91 -3.67
CA LEU A 8 -61.51 -8.18 -4.32
C LEU A 8 -62.07 -6.86 -4.89
N LEU A 9 -61.55 -5.71 -4.44
CA LEU A 9 -61.78 -4.41 -5.09
C LEU A 9 -60.67 -4.18 -6.15
N LEU A 10 -61.07 -4.06 -7.42
CA LEU A 10 -60.24 -3.48 -8.47
C LEU A 10 -60.36 -1.94 -8.41
N LEU A 11 -59.24 -1.24 -8.19
CA LEU A 11 -59.12 0.19 -8.51
C LEU A 11 -58.36 0.35 -9.84
N THR A 12 -59.01 0.98 -10.81
CA THR A 12 -58.42 1.44 -12.06
C THR A 12 -57.82 2.83 -11.88
N GLY A 13 -56.50 2.95 -12.03
CA GLY A 13 -55.77 4.23 -12.04
C GLY A 13 -55.37 4.63 -13.46
N LEU A 14 -55.88 5.77 -13.92
CA LEU A 14 -55.51 6.44 -15.17
C LEU A 14 -54.07 6.98 -15.06
N ASN A 15 -53.18 6.55 -15.96
CA ASN A 15 -51.84 7.12 -16.11
C ASN A 15 -51.88 8.34 -17.06
N VAL A 16 -51.80 9.54 -16.51
CA VAL A 16 -51.55 10.77 -17.27
C VAL A 16 -50.04 10.99 -17.29
N GLY A 17 -49.45 10.92 -18.49
CA GLY A 17 -48.02 11.13 -18.68
C GLY A 17 -47.59 12.57 -18.44
N CYS A 18 -46.61 12.76 -17.55
CA CYS A 18 -45.79 13.95 -17.46
C CYS A 18 -44.33 13.56 -17.69
N LYS A 19 -43.80 13.86 -18.89
CA LYS A 19 -42.36 13.76 -19.18
C LYS A 19 -41.63 14.84 -18.39
N LYS A 20 -40.94 14.45 -17.31
CA LYS A 20 -39.83 15.25 -16.76
C LYS A 20 -38.63 15.04 -17.66
N ALA A 21 -38.12 16.12 -18.25
CA ALA A 21 -36.83 16.11 -18.92
C ALA A 21 -35.73 15.83 -17.89
N SER A 22 -35.07 14.69 -17.99
CA SER A 22 -33.80 14.45 -17.30
C SER A 22 -32.71 15.17 -18.08
N THR A 23 -32.14 16.22 -17.49
CA THR A 23 -30.80 16.67 -17.84
C THR A 23 -29.81 15.68 -17.24
N ASP A 24 -29.74 14.49 -17.83
CA ASP A 24 -28.63 13.59 -17.60
C ASP A 24 -27.48 14.13 -18.47
N GLY A 25 -26.57 14.85 -17.83
CA GLY A 25 -25.30 15.21 -18.44
C GLY A 25 -24.54 13.92 -18.67
N GLY A 26 -24.68 13.33 -19.86
CA GLY A 26 -23.92 12.17 -20.27
C GLY A 26 -22.45 12.41 -19.99
N VAL A 27 -21.88 11.57 -19.13
CA VAL A 27 -20.44 11.50 -18.92
C VAL A 27 -19.84 11.07 -20.26
N VAL A 28 -19.36 12.03 -21.03
CA VAL A 28 -18.55 11.75 -22.22
C VAL A 28 -17.30 11.03 -21.72
N PRO A 29 -17.04 9.78 -22.13
CA PRO A 29 -15.79 9.11 -21.77
C PRO A 29 -14.63 9.99 -22.27
N PRO A 30 -13.61 10.26 -21.44
CA PRO A 30 -12.46 11.01 -21.90
C PRO A 30 -11.85 10.30 -23.13
N PRO A 31 -11.35 11.06 -24.12
CA PRO A 31 -10.80 10.47 -25.33
C PRO A 31 -9.69 9.48 -24.95
N ASN A 32 -9.78 8.25 -25.45
CA ASN A 32 -8.78 7.20 -25.22
C ASN A 32 -7.38 7.80 -25.40
N GLY A 33 -6.57 7.82 -24.33
CA GLY A 33 -5.22 8.33 -24.38
C GLY A 33 -4.44 7.69 -25.51
N GLN A 34 -3.72 8.49 -26.30
CA GLN A 34 -2.94 7.98 -27.42
C GLN A 34 -1.92 6.93 -26.92
N ALA A 35 -1.77 5.83 -27.67
CA ALA A 35 -0.79 4.81 -27.37
C ALA A 35 0.63 5.40 -27.52
N ALA A 36 1.43 5.31 -26.46
CA ALA A 36 2.82 5.77 -26.45
C ALA A 36 3.59 5.04 -25.35
N ASP A 37 4.80 4.58 -25.64
CA ASP A 37 5.66 3.95 -24.64
C ASP A 37 6.12 4.93 -23.56
N LEU A 38 6.60 4.37 -22.44
CA LEU A 38 7.07 5.17 -21.32
C LEU A 38 8.24 6.06 -21.75
N PRO A 39 8.24 7.35 -21.37
CA PRO A 39 9.37 8.23 -21.61
C PRO A 39 10.58 7.78 -20.77
N ALA A 40 11.77 8.16 -21.23
CA ALA A 40 13.00 7.91 -20.48
C ALA A 40 12.92 8.54 -19.08
N GLY A 41 13.39 7.81 -18.06
CA GLY A 41 13.36 8.24 -16.66
C GLY A 41 12.04 7.96 -15.93
N ALA A 42 11.04 7.38 -16.59
CA ALA A 42 9.84 6.87 -15.91
C ALA A 42 10.20 5.75 -14.92
N LYS A 43 9.44 5.68 -13.82
CA LYS A 43 9.42 4.57 -12.86
C LYS A 43 7.99 4.36 -12.37
N ASP A 44 7.75 3.30 -11.61
CA ASP A 44 6.48 3.08 -10.92
C ASP A 44 6.16 4.26 -9.98
N GLY A 45 4.89 4.69 -10.01
CA GLY A 45 4.43 5.86 -9.27
C GLY A 45 4.95 7.16 -9.88
N VAL A 46 5.60 8.01 -9.07
CA VAL A 46 6.01 9.37 -9.45
C VAL A 46 7.52 9.49 -9.66
N ALA A 47 7.94 9.86 -10.87
CA ALA A 47 9.31 10.18 -11.23
C ALA A 47 9.47 11.69 -11.46
N PHE A 48 10.10 12.41 -10.53
CA PHE A 48 10.42 13.83 -10.73
C PHE A 48 11.58 14.01 -11.71
N ILE A 49 11.41 14.94 -12.65
CA ILE A 49 12.41 15.31 -13.67
C ILE A 49 12.56 16.85 -13.68
N ASN A 50 13.51 17.37 -14.45
CA ASN A 50 13.74 18.82 -14.59
C ASN A 50 13.91 19.53 -13.24
N ASN A 51 14.70 18.96 -12.33
CA ASN A 51 14.89 19.47 -10.96
C ASN A 51 13.58 19.66 -10.19
N GLY A 52 12.59 18.78 -10.43
CA GLY A 52 11.33 18.75 -9.71
C GLY A 52 10.23 19.65 -10.29
N THR A 53 10.49 20.38 -11.38
CA THR A 53 9.46 21.21 -12.02
C THR A 53 8.52 20.41 -12.92
N SER A 54 8.84 19.14 -13.17
CA SER A 54 8.00 18.21 -13.90
C SER A 54 8.03 16.84 -13.23
N ALA A 55 6.98 16.03 -13.45
CA ALA A 55 6.91 14.66 -12.98
C ALA A 55 6.28 13.75 -14.03
N ILE A 56 6.87 12.58 -14.25
CA ILE A 56 6.22 11.48 -14.97
C ILE A 56 5.50 10.63 -13.93
N VAL A 57 4.18 10.49 -14.06
CA VAL A 57 3.34 9.70 -13.16
C VAL A 57 2.85 8.48 -13.92
N THR A 58 3.02 7.29 -13.34
CA THR A 58 2.66 6.02 -13.97
C THR A 58 1.67 5.22 -13.11
N LEU A 59 0.85 4.41 -13.77
CA LEU A 59 -0.03 3.44 -13.13
C LEU A 59 -0.08 2.15 -13.95
N TYR A 60 0.41 1.04 -13.39
CA TYR A 60 0.19 -0.29 -13.96
C TYR A 60 -1.26 -0.71 -13.72
N ALA A 61 -2.06 -0.74 -14.79
CA ALA A 61 -3.48 -1.08 -14.72
C ALA A 61 -3.94 -1.72 -16.04
N PRO A 62 -3.45 -2.95 -16.35
CA PRO A 62 -3.86 -3.69 -17.55
C PRO A 62 -5.37 -3.89 -17.62
N GLY A 63 -5.92 -3.84 -18.83
CA GLY A 63 -7.36 -4.04 -19.07
C GLY A 63 -8.26 -2.85 -18.70
N LYS A 64 -7.75 -1.79 -18.06
CA LYS A 64 -8.50 -0.55 -17.87
C LYS A 64 -8.72 0.19 -19.18
N THR A 65 -9.79 0.96 -19.27
CA THR A 65 -10.25 1.62 -20.50
C THR A 65 -9.84 3.07 -20.56
N SER A 66 -9.81 3.77 -19.43
CA SER A 66 -9.34 5.15 -19.33
C SER A 66 -8.73 5.41 -17.96
N VAL A 67 -7.70 6.27 -17.94
CA VAL A 67 -7.13 6.79 -16.70
C VAL A 67 -6.85 8.28 -16.89
N SER A 68 -7.25 9.10 -15.93
CA SER A 68 -6.85 10.50 -15.83
C SER A 68 -6.19 10.76 -14.50
N LEU A 69 -5.17 11.60 -14.48
CA LEU A 69 -4.55 12.06 -13.24
C LEU A 69 -5.31 13.29 -12.74
N ILE A 70 -5.84 13.25 -11.53
CA ILE A 70 -6.56 14.38 -10.92
C ILE A 70 -5.82 14.84 -9.66
N GLY A 71 -5.71 16.14 -9.44
CA GLY A 71 -5.03 16.66 -8.26
C GLY A 71 -5.00 18.18 -8.18
N GLU A 72 -4.26 18.69 -7.21
CA GLU A 72 -4.20 20.14 -6.97
C GLU A 72 -3.63 20.93 -8.15
N PHE A 73 -2.66 20.38 -8.89
CA PHE A 73 -2.03 21.01 -10.05
C PHE A 73 -2.98 21.21 -11.25
N ASN A 74 -4.13 20.53 -11.28
CA ASN A 74 -5.14 20.66 -12.34
C ASN A 74 -6.55 20.90 -11.81
N ASN A 75 -6.68 21.39 -10.57
CA ASN A 75 -7.96 21.65 -9.89
C ASN A 75 -8.89 20.43 -9.85
N TRP A 76 -8.34 19.23 -9.72
CA TRP A 76 -9.09 17.96 -9.67
C TRP A 76 -9.95 17.70 -10.91
N SER A 77 -9.57 18.28 -12.06
CA SER A 77 -10.35 18.14 -13.29
C SER A 77 -10.21 16.75 -13.89
N PRO A 78 -11.33 16.04 -14.19
CA PRO A 78 -11.30 14.68 -14.74
C PRO A 78 -10.77 14.62 -16.18
N THR A 79 -10.68 15.76 -16.88
CA THR A 79 -10.34 15.81 -18.31
C THR A 79 -9.07 16.60 -18.60
N ALA A 80 -8.52 17.33 -17.62
CA ALA A 80 -7.34 18.18 -17.83
C ALA A 80 -6.05 17.39 -18.02
N SER A 81 -5.98 16.15 -17.54
CA SER A 81 -4.75 15.34 -17.54
C SER A 81 -5.06 13.86 -17.82
N VAL A 82 -5.64 13.59 -19.00
CA VAL A 82 -5.89 12.22 -19.49
C VAL A 82 -4.57 11.52 -19.77
N MET A 83 -4.37 10.34 -19.20
CA MET A 83 -3.12 9.59 -19.30
C MET A 83 -3.02 8.84 -20.64
N LYS A 84 -1.79 8.74 -21.16
CA LYS A 84 -1.43 7.90 -22.30
C LYS A 84 -1.34 6.45 -21.85
N LYS A 85 -1.53 5.51 -22.77
CA LYS A 85 -1.41 4.08 -22.52
C LYS A 85 -0.17 3.54 -23.25
N THR A 86 0.61 2.68 -22.62
CA THR A 86 1.75 2.01 -23.28
C THR A 86 1.28 1.11 -24.41
N THR A 87 2.17 0.83 -25.37
CA THR A 87 1.84 0.03 -26.56
C THR A 87 1.43 -1.39 -26.22
N ASP A 88 1.97 -1.96 -25.14
CA ASP A 88 1.58 -3.26 -24.59
C ASP A 88 0.22 -3.25 -23.86
N GLY A 89 -0.38 -2.06 -23.65
CA GLY A 89 -1.68 -1.89 -23.02
C GLY A 89 -1.71 -2.09 -21.51
N ASN A 90 -0.56 -2.18 -20.83
CA ASN A 90 -0.50 -2.52 -19.41
C ASN A 90 -0.34 -1.31 -18.48
N THR A 91 0.34 -0.26 -18.94
CA THR A 91 0.70 0.88 -18.09
C THR A 91 0.13 2.17 -18.64
N TRP A 92 -0.37 3.01 -17.75
CA TRP A 92 -0.80 4.37 -18.03
C TRP A 92 0.25 5.35 -17.56
N TRP A 93 0.46 6.43 -18.30
CA TRP A 93 1.39 7.48 -17.88
C TRP A 93 1.00 8.87 -18.35
N ILE A 94 1.47 9.88 -17.62
CA ILE A 94 1.42 11.29 -18.03
C ILE A 94 2.62 12.04 -17.49
N GLN A 95 3.06 13.07 -18.21
CA GLN A 95 3.97 14.07 -17.66
C GLN A 95 3.16 15.28 -17.22
N VAL A 96 3.39 15.72 -15.98
CA VAL A 96 2.86 16.97 -15.42
C VAL A 96 4.01 17.96 -15.37
N ASP A 97 3.80 19.15 -15.93
CA ASP A 97 4.79 20.23 -15.98
C ASP A 97 4.37 21.42 -15.10
N ASN A 98 5.28 22.37 -14.94
CA ASN A 98 5.08 23.61 -14.16
C ASN A 98 4.76 23.36 -12.67
N LEU A 99 5.30 22.28 -12.12
CA LEU A 99 5.25 22.01 -10.69
C LEU A 99 6.21 22.95 -9.95
N ASN A 100 5.84 23.33 -8.73
CA ASN A 100 6.77 23.92 -7.78
C ASN A 100 7.46 22.79 -7.01
N PRO A 101 8.80 22.64 -7.11
CA PRO A 101 9.52 21.53 -6.47
C PRO A 101 9.35 21.49 -4.94
N GLY A 102 9.09 22.63 -4.29
CA GLY A 102 8.89 22.73 -2.84
C GLY A 102 7.45 22.53 -2.38
N THR A 103 6.50 22.35 -3.30
CA THR A 103 5.08 22.15 -2.97
C THR A 103 4.76 20.66 -2.90
N GLU A 104 4.06 20.26 -1.84
CA GLU A 104 3.43 18.95 -1.77
C GLU A 104 2.05 18.96 -2.40
N TYR A 105 1.88 18.18 -3.46
CA TYR A 105 0.65 18.05 -4.23
C TYR A 105 -0.11 16.79 -3.83
N ALA A 106 -1.41 16.96 -3.57
CA ALA A 106 -2.36 15.85 -3.44
C ALA A 106 -2.91 15.42 -4.81
N TYR A 107 -3.01 14.12 -5.06
CA TYR A 107 -3.50 13.56 -6.32
C TYR A 107 -4.12 12.17 -6.17
N GLN A 108 -4.90 11.77 -7.19
CA GLN A 108 -5.46 10.44 -7.39
C GLN A 108 -5.49 10.11 -8.89
N PHE A 109 -5.73 8.85 -9.21
CA PHE A 109 -6.13 8.41 -10.54
C PHE A 109 -7.66 8.33 -10.60
N LEU A 110 -8.25 8.88 -11.67
CA LEU A 110 -9.63 8.63 -12.07
C LEU A 110 -9.63 7.55 -13.15
N VAL A 111 -10.05 6.34 -12.79
CA VAL A 111 -10.03 5.14 -13.62
C VAL A 111 -11.44 4.83 -14.10
N ASP A 112 -11.58 4.53 -15.39
CA ASP A 112 -12.85 4.15 -16.04
C ASP A 112 -14.00 5.14 -15.72
N GLY A 113 -13.65 6.43 -15.63
CA GLY A 113 -14.58 7.55 -15.43
C GLY A 113 -15.22 7.68 -14.05
N SER A 114 -14.99 6.75 -13.13
CA SER A 114 -15.72 6.70 -11.85
C SER A 114 -14.87 6.36 -10.64
N LEU A 115 -13.91 5.45 -10.77
CA LEU A 115 -13.08 5.01 -9.66
C LEU A 115 -11.99 6.06 -9.40
N LYS A 116 -12.04 6.71 -8.24
CA LYS A 116 -10.94 7.52 -7.73
C LYS A 116 -10.08 6.66 -6.83
N VAL A 117 -8.81 6.48 -7.19
CA VAL A 117 -7.90 5.60 -6.47
C VAL A 117 -6.56 6.28 -6.25
N ALA A 118 -5.98 6.07 -5.07
CA ALA A 118 -4.63 6.50 -4.76
C ALA A 118 -3.59 5.68 -5.56
N ASP A 119 -2.36 6.16 -5.56
CA ASP A 119 -1.20 5.51 -6.16
C ASP A 119 -0.67 4.37 -5.26
N PRO A 120 -0.58 3.13 -5.76
CA PRO A 120 -0.04 2.00 -4.99
C PRO A 120 1.44 2.17 -4.60
N TYR A 121 2.17 3.05 -5.25
CA TYR A 121 3.59 3.33 -5.01
C TYR A 121 3.85 4.65 -4.27
N CYS A 122 2.80 5.35 -3.80
CA CYS A 122 3.02 6.57 -3.02
C CYS A 122 3.63 6.27 -1.65
N GLU A 123 4.48 7.20 -1.19
CA GLU A 123 5.16 7.08 0.10
C GLU A 123 4.39 7.79 1.24
N LYS A 124 3.25 8.42 0.91
CA LYS A 124 2.39 9.11 1.86
C LYS A 124 1.00 9.28 1.27
N VAL A 125 0.01 8.95 2.07
CA VAL A 125 -1.41 9.16 1.76
C VAL A 125 -2.06 10.16 2.72
N LEU A 126 -3.19 10.72 2.31
CA LEU A 126 -4.11 11.47 3.15
C LEU A 126 -5.38 10.64 3.34
N ASP A 127 -5.73 10.40 4.59
CA ASP A 127 -6.90 9.63 5.00
C ASP A 127 -7.95 10.58 5.62
N PRO A 128 -9.10 10.79 4.98
CA PRO A 128 -10.13 11.71 5.48
C PRO A 128 -10.77 11.25 6.80
N ALA A 129 -10.71 9.95 7.12
CA ALA A 129 -11.28 9.40 8.34
C ALA A 129 -10.29 9.42 9.51
N ASN A 130 -9.00 9.19 9.25
CA ASN A 130 -8.02 8.96 10.31
C ASN A 130 -7.05 10.11 10.56
N ASP A 131 -6.73 10.94 9.56
CA ASP A 131 -5.69 11.99 9.71
C ASP A 131 -6.04 13.04 10.77
N ASN A 132 -7.34 13.28 11.05
CA ASN A 132 -7.80 14.23 12.06
C ASN A 132 -7.41 13.82 13.51
N TYR A 133 -7.00 12.57 13.72
CA TYR A 133 -6.54 12.08 15.02
C TYR A 133 -5.00 12.15 15.17
N ILE A 134 -4.28 12.65 14.17
CA ILE A 134 -2.83 12.78 14.20
C ILE A 134 -2.46 14.17 14.72
N SER A 135 -1.81 14.21 15.87
CA SER A 135 -1.38 15.46 16.49
C SER A 135 -0.21 16.11 15.74
N ALA A 136 -0.11 17.44 15.80
CA ALA A 136 1.03 18.17 15.25
C ALA A 136 2.37 17.85 15.95
N SER A 137 2.34 17.34 17.19
CA SER A 137 3.53 16.82 17.87
C SER A 137 4.03 15.51 17.27
N THR A 138 3.13 14.69 16.71
CA THR A 138 3.47 13.42 16.06
C THR A 138 3.90 13.64 14.61
N TYR A 139 3.10 14.41 13.86
CA TYR A 139 3.35 14.75 12.46
C TYR A 139 3.20 16.25 12.25
N PRO A 140 4.30 17.03 12.38
CA PRO A 140 4.27 18.46 12.15
C PRO A 140 3.86 18.80 10.71
N ASN A 141 2.95 19.76 10.55
CA ASN A 141 2.50 20.25 9.24
C ASN A 141 1.97 19.13 8.32
N LEU A 142 1.27 18.12 8.86
CA LEU A 142 0.57 17.14 8.05
C LEU A 142 -0.37 17.87 7.08
N LYS A 143 -0.18 17.63 5.77
CA LYS A 143 -1.00 18.22 4.72
C LYS A 143 -2.47 17.86 4.94
N ALA A 144 -3.34 18.87 4.92
CA ALA A 144 -4.77 18.66 5.09
C ALA A 144 -5.36 17.87 3.91
N TYR A 145 -6.31 16.99 4.20
CA TYR A 145 -7.11 16.32 3.18
C TYR A 145 -7.87 17.36 2.31
N PRO A 146 -7.94 17.19 0.98
CA PRO A 146 -8.62 18.12 0.07
C PRO A 146 -10.16 17.98 0.11
N THR A 147 -10.74 18.29 1.27
CA THR A 147 -12.19 18.17 1.54
C THR A 147 -13.03 18.92 0.50
N GLY A 148 -14.08 18.26 0.01
CA GLY A 148 -14.99 18.81 -1.00
C GLY A 148 -14.45 18.81 -2.43
N LYS A 149 -13.20 18.40 -2.65
CA LYS A 149 -12.62 18.21 -4.00
C LYS A 149 -12.63 16.75 -4.44
N THR A 150 -12.50 15.83 -3.49
CA THR A 150 -12.44 14.40 -3.79
C THR A 150 -12.96 13.51 -2.66
N THR A 151 -12.86 12.20 -2.84
CA THR A 151 -13.29 11.15 -1.92
C THR A 151 -12.26 10.01 -1.89
N GLY A 152 -12.28 9.20 -0.83
CA GLY A 152 -11.35 8.08 -0.65
C GLY A 152 -9.95 8.53 -0.23
N ILE A 153 -9.03 7.57 -0.17
CA ILE A 153 -7.62 7.83 0.15
C ILE A 153 -6.95 8.59 -0.99
N VAL A 154 -6.11 9.58 -0.65
CA VAL A 154 -5.45 10.48 -1.60
C VAL A 154 -3.93 10.34 -1.49
N SER A 155 -3.23 10.21 -2.61
CA SER A 155 -1.77 10.18 -2.62
C SER A 155 -1.18 11.59 -2.55
N THR A 156 0.06 11.68 -2.10
CA THR A 156 0.84 12.93 -2.14
C THR A 156 2.15 12.75 -2.89
N MET A 157 2.63 13.82 -3.52
CA MET A 157 3.93 13.88 -4.17
C MET A 157 4.59 15.23 -3.92
N ILE A 158 5.91 15.22 -3.68
CA ILE A 158 6.74 16.42 -3.52
C ILE A 158 8.15 16.12 -4.03
N ALA A 159 8.72 17.02 -4.83
CA ALA A 159 10.03 16.79 -5.44
C ALA A 159 11.18 17.01 -4.44
N ASN A 160 11.16 18.15 -3.74
CA ASN A 160 12.20 18.53 -2.80
C ASN A 160 11.90 17.97 -1.40
N GLN A 161 11.83 16.64 -1.28
CA GLN A 161 11.87 16.02 0.04
C GLN A 161 13.27 16.18 0.65
N PRO A 162 13.39 16.62 1.91
CA PRO A 162 14.68 16.61 2.60
C PRO A 162 15.26 15.19 2.63
N ALA A 163 16.49 15.02 2.15
CA ALA A 163 17.20 13.77 2.30
C ALA A 163 17.61 13.57 3.77
N TYR A 164 17.34 12.39 4.32
CA TYR A 164 17.82 12.05 5.66
C TYR A 164 19.32 11.71 5.63
N THR A 165 20.09 12.40 6.47
CA THR A 165 21.53 12.15 6.62
C THR A 165 21.75 11.15 7.74
N TRP A 166 22.03 9.91 7.36
CA TRP A 166 22.31 8.80 8.29
C TRP A 166 23.61 9.04 9.07
N LYS A 167 23.52 8.97 10.40
CA LYS A 167 24.66 9.14 11.32
C LYS A 167 25.45 7.84 11.48
N ASN A 168 24.75 6.69 11.50
CA ASN A 168 25.33 5.38 11.81
C ASN A 168 25.53 4.53 10.55
N ALA A 169 26.09 5.11 9.48
CA ALA A 169 26.24 4.44 8.19
C ALA A 169 27.17 3.20 8.20
N ASN A 170 28.04 3.08 9.21
CA ASN A 170 28.96 1.95 9.39
C ASN A 170 28.45 0.94 10.44
N PHE A 171 27.14 0.94 10.72
CA PHE A 171 26.54 -0.02 11.64
C PHE A 171 26.86 -1.46 11.23
N ILE A 172 27.31 -2.26 12.19
CA ILE A 172 27.58 -3.69 12.04
C ILE A 172 26.47 -4.42 12.79
N ARG A 173 25.66 -5.18 12.05
CA ARG A 173 24.58 -5.97 12.64
C ARG A 173 25.13 -7.00 13.64
N PRO A 174 24.36 -7.35 14.68
CA PRO A 174 24.69 -8.49 15.53
C PRO A 174 24.83 -9.78 14.71
N ASP A 175 25.61 -10.73 15.22
CA ASP A 175 25.63 -12.08 14.63
C ASP A 175 24.23 -12.69 14.69
N ARG A 176 23.76 -13.25 13.57
CA ARG A 176 22.45 -13.93 13.47
C ARG A 176 22.27 -15.03 14.50
N ASN A 177 23.35 -15.66 14.96
CA ASN A 177 23.31 -16.73 15.96
C ASN A 177 23.16 -16.21 17.40
N ASN A 178 23.26 -14.90 17.62
CA ASN A 178 23.22 -14.25 18.93
C ASN A 178 22.12 -13.18 19.01
N LEU A 179 21.09 -13.26 18.16
CA LEU A 179 19.99 -12.29 18.19
C LEU A 179 19.14 -12.47 19.46
N VAL A 180 18.97 -11.37 20.18
CA VAL A 180 18.00 -11.21 21.27
C VAL A 180 16.99 -10.19 20.76
N ILE A 181 15.88 -10.70 20.23
CA ILE A 181 14.88 -9.93 19.50
C ILE A 181 13.79 -9.47 20.46
N TYR A 182 13.43 -8.19 20.40
CA TYR A 182 12.26 -7.64 21.07
C TYR A 182 11.20 -7.28 20.01
N GLU A 183 10.09 -8.01 19.98
CA GLU A 183 8.93 -7.67 19.13
C GLU A 183 8.25 -6.42 19.68
N LEU A 184 8.10 -5.39 18.85
CA LEU A 184 7.69 -4.06 19.27
C LEU A 184 6.64 -3.49 18.32
N LEU A 185 5.45 -3.24 18.85
CA LEU A 185 4.45 -2.38 18.24
C LEU A 185 4.62 -0.94 18.73
N ILE A 186 4.88 0.01 17.82
CA ILE A 186 5.06 1.43 18.17
C ILE A 186 3.84 1.96 18.92
N ARG A 187 2.64 1.53 18.51
CA ARG A 187 1.39 1.88 19.16
C ARG A 187 1.40 1.49 20.63
N ASP A 188 1.71 0.25 20.97
CA ASP A 188 1.45 -0.21 22.34
C ASP A 188 2.65 -0.04 23.29
N PHE A 189 3.82 0.31 22.76
CA PHE A 189 5.04 0.39 23.56
C PHE A 189 5.13 1.65 24.45
N THR A 190 4.57 2.77 24.03
CA THR A 190 4.52 4.01 24.81
C THR A 190 3.14 4.64 24.76
N THR A 191 2.80 5.45 25.78
CA THR A 191 1.51 6.16 25.87
C THR A 191 1.30 7.17 24.74
N GLU A 192 2.36 7.68 24.13
CA GLU A 192 2.29 8.64 23.03
C GLU A 192 2.18 7.96 21.66
N HIS A 193 2.44 6.65 21.57
CA HIS A 193 2.30 5.86 20.34
C HIS A 193 3.20 6.33 19.18
N THR A 194 4.36 6.94 19.45
CA THR A 194 5.21 7.55 18.40
C THR A 194 6.61 6.95 18.32
N TYR A 195 7.26 7.15 17.16
CA TYR A 195 8.70 6.89 17.03
C TYR A 195 9.54 7.73 18.01
N ALA A 196 9.16 9.00 18.22
CA ALA A 196 9.91 9.91 19.08
C ALA A 196 9.89 9.47 20.55
N SER A 197 8.73 9.05 21.07
CA SER A 197 8.60 8.52 22.43
C SER A 197 9.31 7.16 22.58
N THR A 198 9.19 6.28 21.60
CA THR A 198 9.89 4.98 21.57
C THR A 198 11.41 5.15 21.62
N LEU A 199 11.96 6.12 20.89
CA LEU A 199 13.39 6.45 20.87
C LEU A 199 13.93 6.74 22.28
N THR A 200 13.15 7.43 23.13
CA THR A 200 13.55 7.74 24.53
C THR A 200 13.72 6.50 25.41
N LYS A 201 13.24 5.34 24.95
CA LYS A 201 13.29 4.06 25.68
C LYS A 201 14.32 3.09 25.10
N LEU A 202 15.10 3.48 24.10
CA LEU A 202 16.11 2.57 23.55
C LEU A 202 17.15 2.13 24.58
N ASP A 203 17.54 3.00 25.53
CA ASP A 203 18.46 2.61 26.62
C ASP A 203 17.87 1.52 27.52
N TYR A 204 16.55 1.50 27.70
CA TYR A 204 15.89 0.42 28.43
C TYR A 204 16.02 -0.92 27.70
N LEU A 205 15.88 -0.94 26.37
CA LEU A 205 16.05 -2.14 25.56
C LEU A 205 17.52 -2.62 25.58
N VAL A 206 18.47 -1.70 25.43
CA VAL A 206 19.91 -2.00 25.53
C VAL A 206 20.24 -2.63 26.89
N ASN A 207 19.75 -2.05 27.98
CA ASN A 207 20.00 -2.56 29.34
C ASN A 207 19.41 -3.95 29.59
N MET A 208 18.34 -4.32 28.86
CA MET A 208 17.77 -5.67 28.89
C MET A 208 18.62 -6.69 28.13
N GLY A 209 19.58 -6.24 27.30
CA GLY A 209 20.39 -7.08 26.43
C GLY A 209 19.79 -7.30 25.04
N VAL A 210 18.75 -6.55 24.67
CA VAL A 210 18.16 -6.58 23.32
C VAL A 210 19.17 -6.02 22.32
N ASN A 211 19.38 -6.74 21.23
CA ASN A 211 20.25 -6.32 20.13
C ASN A 211 19.54 -6.30 18.77
N ALA A 212 18.26 -6.67 18.73
CA ALA A 212 17.41 -6.47 17.58
C ALA A 212 15.99 -6.12 18.00
N ILE A 213 15.35 -5.20 17.30
CA ILE A 213 13.92 -4.92 17.42
C ILE A 213 13.24 -5.56 16.22
N GLU A 214 12.26 -6.41 16.45
CA GLU A 214 11.29 -6.80 15.44
C GLU A 214 10.15 -5.77 15.46
N LEU A 215 10.22 -4.83 14.53
CA LEU A 215 9.26 -3.74 14.41
C LEU A 215 8.02 -4.26 13.70
N MET A 216 6.92 -4.42 14.44
CA MET A 216 5.62 -4.82 13.88
C MET A 216 5.21 -3.90 12.73
N PRO A 217 4.31 -4.32 11.82
CA PRO A 217 4.15 -3.65 10.53
C PRO A 217 3.85 -2.16 10.68
N VAL A 218 4.67 -1.35 10.02
CA VAL A 218 4.60 0.12 10.06
C VAL A 218 4.23 0.74 8.72
N ASN A 219 4.03 -0.06 7.67
CA ASN A 219 3.43 0.45 6.44
C ASN A 219 1.95 0.79 6.70
N GLU A 220 1.40 1.74 5.95
CA GLU A 220 0.03 2.22 6.07
C GLU A 220 -0.99 1.08 5.88
N PHE A 221 -2.00 1.07 6.74
CA PHE A 221 -2.94 -0.02 6.88
C PHE A 221 -4.37 0.48 7.16
N GLU A 222 -5.35 -0.31 6.77
CA GLU A 222 -6.76 0.01 6.89
C GLU A 222 -7.24 -0.02 8.35
N GLY A 223 -8.00 1.00 8.72
CA GLY A 223 -8.75 1.05 9.98
C GLY A 223 -7.97 1.56 11.20
N ASN A 224 -6.67 1.87 11.07
CA ASN A 224 -5.82 2.45 12.12
C ASN A 224 -5.69 1.61 13.41
N LEU A 225 -6.38 0.47 13.53
CA LEU A 225 -6.32 -0.48 14.64
C LEU A 225 -6.42 -1.93 14.14
N SER A 226 -5.33 -2.43 13.55
CA SER A 226 -5.20 -3.83 13.10
C SER A 226 -3.85 -4.45 13.45
N TRP A 227 -3.07 -3.78 14.31
CA TRP A 227 -1.65 -4.07 14.56
C TRP A 227 -0.77 -4.04 13.29
N GLY A 228 -1.27 -3.44 12.20
CA GLY A 228 -0.59 -3.38 10.92
C GLY A 228 -0.94 -4.51 9.95
N TYR A 229 -1.73 -5.51 10.39
CA TYR A 229 -2.11 -6.68 9.59
C TYR A 229 -3.29 -6.44 8.64
N ASN A 230 -3.71 -5.19 8.44
CA ASN A 230 -4.64 -4.84 7.36
C ASN A 230 -3.95 -3.96 6.29
N PRO A 231 -2.85 -4.40 5.65
CA PRO A 231 -2.02 -3.53 4.81
C PRO A 231 -2.77 -2.98 3.60
N SER A 232 -2.50 -1.71 3.26
CA SER A 232 -3.12 -1.02 2.13
C SER A 232 -2.12 -0.26 1.25
N PHE A 233 -1.08 0.38 1.82
CA PHE A 233 -0.01 1.06 1.05
C PHE A 233 1.38 0.65 1.54
N TYR A 234 2.06 -0.13 0.71
CA TYR A 234 3.28 -0.85 1.09
C TYR A 234 4.56 0.01 1.06
N PHE A 235 4.49 1.19 0.46
CA PHE A 235 5.59 2.16 0.37
C PHE A 235 5.41 3.35 1.31
N ALA A 236 4.24 3.48 1.95
CA ALA A 236 3.95 4.56 2.87
C ALA A 236 4.10 4.06 4.32
N PRO A 237 4.96 4.66 5.15
CA PRO A 237 4.86 4.48 6.60
C PRO A 237 3.56 5.08 7.13
N ASP A 238 2.97 4.43 8.13
CA ASP A 238 1.79 4.94 8.82
C ASP A 238 2.15 6.24 9.56
N LYS A 239 1.43 7.30 9.18
CA LYS A 239 1.63 8.66 9.68
C LYS A 239 1.24 8.81 11.14
N TYR A 240 0.42 7.90 11.68
CA TYR A 240 0.02 7.86 13.07
C TYR A 240 1.22 7.73 14.01
N TYR A 241 2.30 7.07 13.58
CA TYR A 241 3.51 6.90 14.38
C TYR A 241 4.52 8.05 14.23
N GLY A 242 4.42 8.81 13.13
CA GLY A 242 5.24 9.97 12.83
C GLY A 242 5.55 10.13 11.33
N SER A 243 6.45 11.05 11.01
CA SER A 243 6.88 11.27 9.62
C SER A 243 7.87 10.22 9.13
N LYS A 244 8.06 10.13 7.80
CA LYS A 244 9.13 9.37 7.16
C LYS A 244 10.50 9.62 7.80
N THR A 245 10.83 10.88 8.04
CA THR A 245 12.08 11.29 8.71
C THR A 245 12.15 10.82 10.16
N ALA A 246 11.02 10.79 10.88
CA ALA A 246 10.99 10.28 12.25
C ALA A 246 11.28 8.77 12.30
N LEU A 247 10.73 7.98 11.37
CA LEU A 247 11.05 6.55 11.25
C LEU A 247 12.53 6.33 10.87
N GLN A 248 13.06 7.08 9.91
CA GLN A 248 14.49 7.01 9.55
C GLN A 248 15.39 7.33 10.75
N ASN A 249 15.05 8.37 11.51
CA ASN A 249 15.79 8.71 12.73
C ASN A 249 15.67 7.62 13.81
N PHE A 250 14.49 7.00 13.98
CA PHE A 250 14.33 5.89 14.90
C PHE A 250 15.26 4.71 14.55
N ILE A 251 15.27 4.29 13.28
CA ILE A 251 16.14 3.19 12.82
C ILE A 251 17.61 3.56 12.97
N ASP A 252 18.00 4.78 12.60
CA ASP A 252 19.39 5.26 12.73
C ASP A 252 19.85 5.30 14.20
N GLU A 253 18.98 5.68 15.13
CA GLU A 253 19.28 5.68 16.57
C GLU A 253 19.35 4.26 17.16
N CYS A 254 18.54 3.32 16.67
CA CYS A 254 18.73 1.90 16.97
C CYS A 254 20.12 1.43 16.54
N HIS A 255 20.52 1.74 15.30
CA HIS A 255 21.86 1.41 14.78
C HIS A 255 22.98 2.00 15.63
N GLY A 256 22.85 3.25 16.07
CA GLY A 256 23.82 3.90 16.97
C GLY A 256 23.96 3.25 18.34
N LYS A 257 22.96 2.45 18.74
CA LYS A 257 22.96 1.67 19.98
C LYS A 257 23.28 0.19 19.77
N GLY A 258 23.70 -0.19 18.56
CA GLY A 258 24.03 -1.59 18.23
C GLY A 258 22.79 -2.47 18.02
N ILE A 259 21.61 -1.88 17.82
CA ILE A 259 20.33 -2.59 17.65
C ILE A 259 19.99 -2.67 16.17
N ALA A 260 19.83 -3.89 15.65
CA ALA A 260 19.28 -4.11 14.32
C ALA A 260 17.75 -3.93 14.31
N VAL A 261 17.18 -3.46 13.20
CA VAL A 261 15.72 -3.34 13.03
C VAL A 261 15.24 -4.34 11.99
N ILE A 262 14.49 -5.34 12.42
CA ILE A 262 13.82 -6.33 11.58
C ILE A 262 12.39 -5.86 11.39
N MET A 263 11.97 -5.54 10.17
CA MET A 263 10.60 -5.09 9.93
C MET A 263 9.67 -6.27 9.68
N ASP A 264 8.53 -6.31 10.35
CA ASP A 264 7.48 -7.26 10.03
C ASP A 264 6.78 -6.82 8.73
N LEU A 265 6.65 -7.76 7.78
CA LEU A 265 6.26 -7.49 6.40
C LEU A 265 5.10 -8.42 5.97
N VAL A 266 3.92 -7.84 5.92
CA VAL A 266 2.67 -8.54 5.56
C VAL A 266 2.47 -8.50 4.07
N LEU A 267 3.00 -9.48 3.35
CA LEU A 267 2.82 -9.60 1.90
C LEU A 267 1.94 -10.79 1.49
N ASN A 268 1.38 -11.55 2.44
CA ASN A 268 0.50 -12.68 2.11
C ASN A 268 -0.90 -12.24 1.66
N HIS A 269 -1.39 -11.08 2.11
CA HIS A 269 -2.67 -10.52 1.69
C HIS A 269 -2.65 -8.98 1.66
N SER A 270 -3.74 -8.38 1.17
CA SER A 270 -4.01 -6.93 1.14
C SER A 270 -5.45 -6.65 1.55
N PHE A 271 -5.79 -5.40 1.91
CA PHE A 271 -7.16 -5.01 2.29
C PHE A 271 -7.84 -4.04 1.32
N GLY A 272 -9.13 -3.72 1.57
CA GLY A 272 -10.01 -3.02 0.65
C GLY A 272 -9.58 -1.61 0.30
N GLN A 273 -8.86 -0.92 1.21
CA GLN A 273 -8.26 0.38 0.91
C GLN A 273 -7.07 0.31 -0.06
N SER A 274 -6.51 -0.86 -0.35
CA SER A 274 -5.41 -1.01 -1.30
C SER A 274 -5.83 -0.60 -2.71
N PRO A 275 -5.08 0.29 -3.39
CA PRO A 275 -5.33 0.63 -4.79
C PRO A 275 -5.36 -0.58 -5.71
N MET A 276 -4.52 -1.58 -5.44
CA MET A 276 -4.41 -2.78 -6.27
C MET A 276 -5.68 -3.63 -6.18
N VAL A 277 -6.30 -3.70 -5.00
CA VAL A 277 -7.58 -4.37 -4.79
C VAL A 277 -8.70 -3.57 -5.45
N GLN A 278 -8.80 -2.26 -5.18
CA GLN A 278 -9.84 -1.39 -5.74
C GLN A 278 -9.87 -1.38 -7.27
N LEU A 279 -8.68 -1.38 -7.90
CA LEU A 279 -8.56 -1.44 -9.35
C LEU A 279 -9.22 -2.70 -9.93
N TYR A 280 -9.22 -3.83 -9.23
CA TYR A 280 -9.72 -5.10 -9.74
C TYR A 280 -10.72 -5.72 -8.77
N PHE A 281 -11.67 -4.94 -8.26
CA PHE A 281 -12.72 -5.44 -7.38
C PHE A 281 -14.02 -5.66 -8.17
N ASP A 282 -14.66 -6.82 -7.99
CA ASP A 282 -15.93 -7.13 -8.66
C ASP A 282 -17.18 -6.70 -7.86
N GLY A 283 -16.97 -6.10 -6.68
CA GLY A 283 -18.01 -5.75 -5.72
C GLY A 283 -18.09 -6.70 -4.53
N SER A 284 -17.42 -7.85 -4.59
CA SER A 284 -17.33 -8.82 -3.49
C SER A 284 -15.91 -9.30 -3.21
N LYS A 285 -15.09 -9.49 -4.24
CA LYS A 285 -13.73 -10.02 -4.15
C LYS A 285 -12.88 -9.54 -5.35
N PRO A 286 -11.57 -9.84 -5.37
CA PRO A 286 -10.75 -9.54 -6.51
C PRO A 286 -11.29 -10.26 -7.76
N ALA A 287 -11.39 -9.53 -8.86
CA ALA A 287 -11.85 -10.02 -10.13
C ALA A 287 -10.84 -11.01 -10.73
N ALA A 288 -11.32 -11.94 -11.57
CA ALA A 288 -10.50 -12.97 -12.19
C ALA A 288 -9.37 -12.42 -13.09
N ASN A 289 -9.49 -11.17 -13.55
CA ASN A 289 -8.47 -10.47 -14.33
C ASN A 289 -7.50 -9.63 -13.47
N SER A 290 -7.56 -9.74 -12.14
CA SER A 290 -6.59 -9.11 -11.25
C SER A 290 -5.19 -9.62 -11.58
N PRO A 291 -4.22 -8.73 -11.84
CA PRO A 291 -2.85 -9.17 -12.10
C PRO A 291 -2.14 -9.62 -10.82
N TRP A 292 -2.67 -9.30 -9.63
CA TRP A 292 -1.97 -9.50 -8.37
C TRP A 292 -2.60 -10.53 -7.43
N PHE A 293 -3.93 -10.65 -7.43
CA PHE A 293 -4.66 -11.37 -6.39
C PHE A 293 -5.32 -12.64 -6.93
N ASN A 294 -5.44 -13.64 -6.07
CA ASN A 294 -6.36 -14.75 -6.29
C ASN A 294 -7.81 -14.25 -6.10
N VAL A 295 -8.75 -14.83 -6.84
CA VAL A 295 -10.19 -14.56 -6.64
C VAL A 295 -10.64 -15.07 -5.27
N ASP A 296 -10.30 -16.33 -4.98
CA ASP A 296 -10.54 -16.98 -3.71
C ASP A 296 -9.19 -17.40 -3.11
N ALA A 297 -9.07 -17.23 -1.80
CA ALA A 297 -7.86 -17.59 -1.07
C ALA A 297 -7.51 -19.07 -1.23
N LYS A 298 -6.21 -19.36 -1.26
CA LYS A 298 -5.70 -20.74 -1.44
C LYS A 298 -5.55 -21.52 -0.13
N HIS A 299 -5.83 -20.90 1.01
CA HIS A 299 -5.63 -21.48 2.33
C HIS A 299 -6.67 -20.99 3.34
N PRO A 300 -6.92 -21.74 4.45
CA PRO A 300 -8.02 -21.45 5.37
C PRO A 300 -7.77 -20.24 6.29
N TYR A 301 -6.51 -19.80 6.46
CA TYR A 301 -6.13 -18.71 7.37
C TYR A 301 -6.07 -17.31 6.73
N ASN A 302 -6.59 -17.15 5.52
CA ASN A 302 -6.59 -15.84 4.87
C ASN A 302 -7.62 -14.89 5.51
N VAL A 303 -7.16 -13.70 5.90
CA VAL A 303 -7.99 -12.67 6.56
C VAL A 303 -8.27 -11.44 5.68
N GLY A 304 -7.63 -11.35 4.51
CA GLY A 304 -7.79 -10.24 3.55
C GLY A 304 -7.99 -10.73 2.11
N TYR A 305 -7.37 -10.05 1.16
CA TYR A 305 -7.34 -10.44 -0.25
C TYR A 305 -6.00 -11.08 -0.59
N ASP A 306 -6.05 -12.36 -0.93
CA ASP A 306 -4.92 -13.28 -1.09
C ASP A 306 -4.04 -12.93 -2.31
N PHE A 307 -2.75 -12.66 -2.07
CA PHE A 307 -1.80 -12.37 -3.14
C PHE A 307 -1.41 -13.63 -3.91
N ASN A 308 -1.46 -13.56 -5.24
CA ASN A 308 -0.92 -14.61 -6.09
C ASN A 308 0.59 -14.42 -6.30
N HIS A 309 1.40 -15.01 -5.43
CA HIS A 309 2.86 -14.94 -5.51
C HIS A 309 3.50 -15.76 -6.64
N GLU A 310 2.72 -16.45 -7.48
CA GLU A 310 3.21 -17.00 -8.75
C GLU A 310 3.15 -15.98 -9.89
N SER A 311 2.26 -14.99 -9.79
CA SER A 311 2.12 -13.91 -10.77
C SER A 311 3.38 -13.06 -10.89
N ALA A 312 3.76 -12.73 -12.13
CA ALA A 312 4.87 -11.83 -12.41
C ALA A 312 4.67 -10.44 -11.79
N ALA A 313 3.43 -9.92 -11.82
CA ALA A 313 3.12 -8.59 -11.29
C ALA A 313 3.25 -8.56 -9.75
N THR A 314 2.80 -9.60 -9.06
CA THR A 314 2.96 -9.72 -7.59
C THR A 314 4.41 -9.88 -7.20
N LYS A 315 5.19 -10.73 -7.90
CA LYS A 315 6.63 -10.87 -7.65
C LYS A 315 7.37 -9.56 -7.85
N TYR A 316 7.05 -8.83 -8.92
CA TYR A 316 7.64 -7.52 -9.19
C TYR A 316 7.31 -6.52 -8.07
N PHE A 317 6.04 -6.41 -7.70
CA PHE A 317 5.58 -5.54 -6.62
C PHE A 317 6.26 -5.86 -5.28
N ALA A 318 6.19 -7.12 -4.84
CA ALA A 318 6.77 -7.58 -3.58
C ALA A 318 8.29 -7.30 -3.51
N LYS A 319 9.03 -7.56 -4.60
CA LYS A 319 10.47 -7.25 -4.68
C LYS A 319 10.74 -5.75 -4.56
N ASN A 320 9.92 -4.90 -5.19
CA ASN A 320 10.06 -3.45 -5.05
C ASN A 320 9.75 -2.97 -3.63
N VAL A 321 8.75 -3.54 -2.95
CA VAL A 321 8.47 -3.26 -1.53
C VAL A 321 9.67 -3.63 -0.66
N MET A 322 10.21 -4.85 -0.81
CA MET A 322 11.41 -5.29 -0.07
C MET A 322 12.58 -4.33 -0.30
N LYS A 323 12.91 -4.04 -1.56
CA LYS A 323 14.00 -3.12 -1.91
C LYS A 323 13.81 -1.72 -1.33
N PHE A 324 12.57 -1.22 -1.33
CA PHE A 324 12.25 0.09 -0.80
C PHE A 324 12.60 0.20 0.69
N TRP A 325 12.13 -0.72 1.53
CA TRP A 325 12.43 -0.69 2.96
C TRP A 325 13.92 -0.92 3.23
N MET A 326 14.57 -1.83 2.49
CA MET A 326 16.01 -2.08 2.59
C MET A 326 16.86 -0.84 2.25
N GLN A 327 16.49 -0.06 1.23
CA GLN A 327 17.33 1.04 0.74
C GLN A 327 16.94 2.41 1.28
N GLN A 328 15.64 2.69 1.43
CA GLN A 328 15.15 4.00 1.89
C GLN A 328 15.14 4.14 3.41
N TYR A 329 14.85 3.05 4.11
CA TYR A 329 14.78 3.01 5.58
C TYR A 329 15.89 2.21 6.23
N LYS A 330 16.71 1.49 5.45
CA LYS A 330 17.85 0.72 5.95
C LYS A 330 17.49 -0.25 7.08
N VAL A 331 16.32 -0.87 6.99
CA VAL A 331 16.00 -2.01 7.87
C VAL A 331 17.05 -3.11 7.65
N ASP A 332 17.24 -3.96 8.64
CA ASP A 332 18.30 -4.97 8.71
C ASP A 332 17.79 -6.38 8.44
N GLY A 333 16.48 -6.55 8.51
CA GLY A 333 15.81 -7.81 8.29
C GLY A 333 14.33 -7.65 7.95
N PHE A 334 13.73 -8.74 7.50
CA PHE A 334 12.29 -8.90 7.47
C PHE A 334 11.89 -10.11 8.30
N ARG A 335 10.80 -10.00 9.05
CA ARG A 335 9.91 -11.13 9.32
C ARG A 335 8.80 -11.10 8.29
N PHE A 336 8.60 -12.20 7.59
CA PHE A 336 7.47 -12.36 6.68
C PHE A 336 6.31 -13.01 7.43
N ASP A 337 5.27 -12.22 7.67
CA ASP A 337 4.03 -12.66 8.30
C ASP A 337 3.29 -13.70 7.46
N LEU A 338 2.75 -14.72 8.12
CA LEU A 338 2.03 -15.86 7.57
C LEU A 338 2.73 -16.43 6.33
N SER A 339 3.99 -16.81 6.47
CA SER A 339 4.81 -17.27 5.34
C SER A 339 4.26 -18.53 4.63
N LYS A 340 3.41 -19.30 5.33
CA LYS A 340 2.66 -20.42 4.74
C LYS A 340 1.68 -19.98 3.65
N GLY A 341 1.15 -18.75 3.73
CA GLY A 341 0.15 -18.20 2.81
C GLY A 341 0.67 -17.87 1.41
N PHE A 342 1.99 -17.88 1.23
CA PHE A 342 2.63 -17.67 -0.08
C PHE A 342 2.55 -18.95 -0.92
N THR A 343 1.34 -19.35 -1.27
CA THR A 343 1.02 -20.64 -1.90
C THR A 343 -0.04 -20.49 -2.98
N GLN A 344 0.07 -21.30 -4.04
CA GLN A 344 -1.02 -21.51 -5.00
C GLN A 344 -1.64 -22.91 -4.87
N LYS A 345 -1.14 -23.73 -3.94
CA LYS A 345 -1.69 -25.04 -3.64
C LYS A 345 -2.87 -24.88 -2.69
N VAL A 346 -4.05 -25.21 -3.20
CA VAL A 346 -5.29 -25.14 -2.41
C VAL A 346 -5.23 -26.07 -1.21
N SER A 347 -5.53 -25.53 -0.04
CA SER A 347 -5.69 -26.22 1.24
C SER A 347 -6.97 -25.77 1.93
N THR A 348 -7.57 -26.66 2.73
CA THR A 348 -8.82 -26.39 3.47
C THR A 348 -8.68 -26.53 4.98
N ASP A 349 -7.52 -27.00 5.44
CA ASP A 349 -7.16 -27.20 6.84
C ASP A 349 -5.65 -26.97 7.04
N ASP A 350 -5.21 -26.88 8.30
CA ASP A 350 -3.79 -26.66 8.59
C ASP A 350 -2.90 -27.83 8.16
N ALA A 351 -3.37 -29.07 8.33
CA ALA A 351 -2.58 -30.26 8.00
C ALA A 351 -2.16 -30.26 6.51
N THR A 352 -3.10 -29.94 5.62
CA THR A 352 -2.84 -29.84 4.17
C THR A 352 -2.02 -28.61 3.79
N MET A 353 -2.17 -27.50 4.52
CA MET A 353 -1.36 -26.28 4.34
C MET A 353 0.09 -26.44 4.83
N SER A 354 0.29 -27.21 5.91
CA SER A 354 1.58 -27.56 6.51
C SER A 354 2.37 -28.57 5.67
N ALA A 355 1.67 -29.37 4.85
CA ALA A 355 2.32 -30.31 3.95
C ALA A 355 3.31 -29.62 3.00
N TYR A 356 4.31 -30.38 2.53
CA TYR A 356 5.30 -29.89 1.59
C TYR A 356 4.65 -29.28 0.34
N ASP A 357 5.14 -28.11 -0.03
CA ASP A 357 4.70 -27.32 -1.18
C ASP A 357 5.93 -26.79 -1.92
N ALA A 358 6.21 -27.40 -3.08
CA ALA A 358 7.35 -27.01 -3.91
C ALA A 358 7.22 -25.58 -4.48
N GLY A 359 5.99 -25.13 -4.75
CA GLY A 359 5.73 -23.79 -5.28
C GLY A 359 6.05 -22.73 -4.22
N ARG A 360 5.53 -22.90 -3.00
CA ARG A 360 5.86 -22.05 -1.85
C ARG A 360 7.36 -21.98 -1.60
N ILE A 361 8.06 -23.11 -1.64
CA ILE A 361 9.52 -23.15 -1.46
C ILE A 361 10.24 -22.40 -2.59
N ALA A 362 9.79 -22.53 -3.83
CA ALA A 362 10.36 -21.81 -4.96
C ALA A 362 10.18 -20.28 -4.82
N ILE A 363 9.00 -19.83 -4.35
CA ILE A 363 8.73 -18.42 -4.05
C ILE A 363 9.70 -17.91 -2.97
N TRP A 364 9.85 -18.62 -1.86
CA TRP A 364 10.76 -18.20 -0.80
C TRP A 364 12.23 -18.19 -1.22
N LYS A 365 12.65 -19.15 -2.04
CA LYS A 365 14.01 -19.14 -2.61
C LYS A 365 14.24 -17.94 -3.53
N ASP A 366 13.25 -17.58 -4.36
CA ASP A 366 13.34 -16.41 -5.25
C ASP A 366 13.43 -15.09 -4.46
N TYR A 367 12.56 -14.89 -3.47
CA TYR A 367 12.58 -13.67 -2.64
C TYR A 367 13.83 -13.58 -1.79
N ASN A 368 14.27 -14.68 -1.17
CA ASN A 368 15.53 -14.68 -0.44
C ASN A 368 16.70 -14.39 -1.38
N ALA A 369 16.79 -15.02 -2.56
CA ALA A 369 17.86 -14.73 -3.52
C ALA A 369 17.88 -13.24 -3.94
N TYR A 370 16.71 -12.64 -4.16
CA TYR A 370 16.61 -11.21 -4.45
C TYR A 370 17.10 -10.34 -3.29
N ILE A 371 16.64 -10.58 -2.06
CA ILE A 371 17.09 -9.87 -0.86
C ILE A 371 18.61 -10.00 -0.71
N LYS A 372 19.16 -11.22 -0.85
CA LYS A 372 20.61 -11.48 -0.75
C LYS A 372 21.43 -10.84 -1.86
N SER A 373 20.83 -10.58 -3.03
CA SER A 373 21.49 -9.84 -4.11
C SER A 373 21.68 -8.35 -3.78
N ILE A 374 20.86 -7.79 -2.89
CA ILE A 374 20.97 -6.41 -2.40
C ILE A 374 21.90 -6.37 -1.17
N ASP A 375 21.68 -7.28 -0.22
CA ASP A 375 22.48 -7.39 0.99
C ASP A 375 22.62 -8.87 1.43
N PRO A 376 23.81 -9.47 1.30
CA PRO A 376 24.02 -10.90 1.64
C PRO A 376 23.83 -11.20 3.13
N ASN A 377 23.95 -10.19 4.00
CA ASN A 377 23.89 -10.33 5.44
C ASN A 377 22.51 -10.01 6.04
N PHE A 378 21.55 -9.57 5.23
CA PHE A 378 20.20 -9.19 5.64
C PHE A 378 19.45 -10.33 6.37
N PHE A 379 18.74 -10.08 7.46
CA PHE A 379 17.99 -11.14 8.15
C PHE A 379 16.68 -11.47 7.42
N VAL A 380 16.34 -12.76 7.33
CA VAL A 380 15.06 -13.22 6.76
C VAL A 380 14.49 -14.24 7.73
N ILE A 381 13.40 -13.85 8.39
CA ILE A 381 12.63 -14.66 9.32
C ILE A 381 11.31 -14.96 8.63
N LEU A 382 10.88 -16.22 8.67
CA LEU A 382 9.59 -16.63 8.16
C LEU A 382 8.70 -16.95 9.36
N GLU A 383 7.60 -16.23 9.53
CA GLU A 383 6.57 -16.68 10.45
C GLU A 383 5.91 -17.93 9.83
N HIS A 384 6.33 -19.09 10.30
CA HIS A 384 5.88 -20.37 9.78
C HIS A 384 5.47 -21.23 10.96
N PHE A 385 4.16 -21.38 11.17
CA PHE A 385 3.64 -22.32 12.17
C PHE A 385 4.05 -23.74 11.78
N ALA A 386 5.20 -24.25 12.22
CA ALA A 386 5.43 -25.69 12.15
C ALA A 386 4.54 -26.37 13.19
N ASP A 387 4.10 -27.61 12.93
CA ASP A 387 3.56 -28.45 14.00
C ASP A 387 4.60 -28.53 15.12
N ALA A 388 4.14 -28.43 16.37
CA ALA A 388 4.97 -28.51 17.57
C ALA A 388 5.66 -29.87 17.74
#